data_AF-A0A486S5U1-F1
#
_entry.id   AF-A0A486S5U1-F1
#
_cell.length_a   1.000
_cell.length_b   1.000
_cell.length_c   1.000
_cell.angle_alpha   90.00
_cell.angle_beta   90.00
_cell.angle_gamma   90.00
#
_symmetry.space_group_name_H-M   'P 1'
#
loop_
_entity.id
_entity.type
_entity.pdbx_description
1 polymer ?
#
loop_
_entity_poly.entity_id
_entity_poly.type
_entity_poly.pdbx_seq_one_letter_code
_entity_poly.pdbx_strand_id
1 'polypeptide(L)'
;MARDNPDTGVVVRLAGDDRPWNPGAITGGRVWADPAPVGPVPQAGADIILPPEVLAQRAAEEQQRREMEKQAEQTAREVAGEARKAGEPADRVKEVIGDVIRGLERDRPGPEKTTLPDDPQFRRQEAAIQQVASESLQRERLQAVERDMVRDLNREKTLGGD
;
A
#
# COMPACT_ATOMS: atom_id res chain seq x y z
N MET A 1 2.32 -25.24 17.98
CA MET A 1 1.96 -23.96 17.34
C MET A 1 0.76 -24.07 16.40
N ALA A 2 0.84 -24.73 15.24
CA ALA A 2 -0.32 -24.83 14.35
C ALA A 2 -1.53 -25.54 14.98
N ARG A 3 -1.27 -26.61 15.74
CA ARG A 3 -2.31 -27.33 16.50
C ARG A 3 -2.94 -26.50 17.61
N ASP A 4 -2.19 -25.60 18.21
CA ASP A 4 -2.61 -24.80 19.37
C ASP A 4 -3.24 -23.46 18.94
N ASN A 5 -3.13 -23.10 17.66
CA ASN A 5 -3.65 -21.86 17.09
C ASN A 5 -4.36 -22.16 15.75
N PRO A 6 -5.54 -22.80 15.80
CA PRO A 6 -6.23 -23.29 14.59
C PRO A 6 -6.66 -22.17 13.64
N ASP A 7 -6.90 -20.96 14.15
CA ASP A 7 -7.32 -19.80 13.36
C ASP A 7 -6.14 -18.93 12.89
N THR A 8 -4.89 -19.34 13.18
CA THR A 8 -3.69 -18.56 12.84
C THR A 8 -2.87 -19.22 11.74
N GLY A 9 -2.49 -18.42 10.75
CA GLY A 9 -1.57 -18.83 9.70
C GLY A 9 -0.16 -19.10 10.22
N VAL A 10 0.37 -20.31 10.01
CA VAL A 10 1.74 -20.68 10.42
C VAL A 10 2.66 -20.73 9.21
N VAL A 11 3.76 -19.99 9.28
CA VAL A 11 4.85 -20.03 8.29
C VAL A 11 6.01 -20.84 8.87
N VAL A 12 6.36 -21.94 8.20
CA VAL A 12 7.49 -22.79 8.59
C VAL A 12 8.69 -22.44 7.73
N ARG A 13 9.81 -22.14 8.38
CA ARG A 13 11.07 -21.78 7.73
C ARG A 13 11.92 -23.01 7.51
N LEU A 14 12.33 -23.26 6.27
CA LEU A 14 13.17 -24.41 5.91
C LEU A 14 14.65 -24.03 5.70
N ALA A 15 14.94 -22.79 5.30
CA ALA A 15 16.29 -22.24 5.10
C ALA A 15 16.30 -20.69 5.19
N GLY A 16 17.46 -20.09 5.47
CA GLY A 16 17.65 -18.63 5.67
C GLY A 16 17.14 -18.12 7.02
N ASP A 17 17.29 -16.82 7.31
CA ASP A 17 16.90 -16.20 8.59
C ASP A 17 15.73 -15.20 8.48
N ASP A 18 15.42 -14.74 7.27
CA ASP A 18 14.47 -13.64 7.05
C ASP A 18 13.02 -14.09 6.94
N ARG A 19 12.10 -13.37 7.61
CA ARG A 19 10.67 -13.62 7.46
C ARG A 19 10.21 -13.10 6.07
N PRO A 20 9.32 -13.81 5.37
CA PRO A 20 8.80 -13.30 4.12
C PRO A 20 8.07 -11.97 4.34
N TRP A 21 8.33 -11.00 3.46
CA TRP A 21 7.81 -9.63 3.57
C TRP A 21 6.28 -9.56 3.45
N ASN A 22 5.65 -10.53 2.78
CA ASN A 22 4.21 -10.65 2.63
C ASN A 22 3.70 -12.01 3.12
N PRO A 23 3.42 -12.19 4.42
CA PRO A 23 2.82 -13.42 4.93
C PRO A 23 1.40 -13.65 4.41
N GLY A 24 0.68 -12.58 4.03
CA GLY A 24 -0.71 -12.67 3.55
C GLY A 24 -0.85 -13.46 2.25
N ALA A 25 0.17 -13.45 1.39
CA ALA A 25 0.20 -14.26 0.18
C ALA A 25 0.35 -15.77 0.45
N ILE A 26 0.80 -16.16 1.66
CA ILE A 26 1.05 -17.54 2.05
C ILE A 26 -0.09 -18.07 2.92
N THR A 27 -0.50 -17.29 3.93
CA THR A 27 -1.44 -17.76 4.95
C THR A 27 -2.77 -16.99 4.98
N GLY A 28 -2.92 -15.94 4.17
CA GLY A 28 -4.06 -15.00 4.24
C GLY A 28 -3.95 -13.98 5.39
N GLY A 29 -3.06 -14.20 6.37
CA GLY A 29 -2.78 -13.29 7.48
C GLY A 29 -1.71 -12.26 7.13
N ARG A 30 -2.05 -10.96 7.18
CA ARG A 30 -1.13 -9.86 6.81
C ARG A 30 -0.19 -9.42 7.94
N VAL A 31 -0.44 -9.87 9.17
CA VAL A 31 0.27 -9.42 10.38
C VAL A 31 1.06 -10.59 10.97
N TRP A 32 2.31 -10.36 11.35
CA TRP A 32 3.09 -11.31 12.14
C TRP A 32 2.68 -11.22 13.61
N ALA A 33 2.31 -12.34 14.22
CA ALA A 33 2.19 -12.42 15.67
C ALA A 33 3.59 -12.38 16.30
N ASP A 34 3.75 -11.61 17.37
CA ASP A 34 4.99 -11.59 18.14
C ASP A 34 5.19 -12.97 18.79
N PRO A 35 6.39 -13.57 18.72
CA PRO A 35 6.65 -14.81 19.44
C PRO A 35 6.52 -14.52 20.94
N ALA A 36 5.59 -15.21 21.62
CA ALA A 36 5.46 -15.11 23.05
C ALA A 36 6.83 -15.37 23.72
N PRO A 37 7.30 -14.50 24.63
CA PRO A 37 8.55 -14.73 25.32
C PRO A 37 8.42 -16.01 26.16
N VAL A 38 9.14 -17.05 25.77
CA VAL A 38 9.35 -18.25 26.58
C VAL A 38 10.35 -17.92 27.69
N GLY A 39 9.92 -17.09 28.63
CA GLY A 39 10.62 -16.89 29.90
C GLY A 39 10.20 -17.97 30.90
N PRO A 40 11.11 -18.52 31.73
CA PRO A 40 10.71 -19.36 32.85
C PRO A 40 9.81 -18.55 33.79
N VAL A 41 8.60 -19.04 34.03
CA VAL A 41 7.66 -18.48 35.00
C VAL A 41 8.24 -18.72 36.40
N PRO A 42 8.63 -17.69 37.18
CA PRO A 42 8.96 -17.91 38.57
C PRO A 42 7.66 -18.18 39.32
N GLN A 43 7.56 -19.36 39.93
CA GLN A 43 6.47 -19.75 40.80
C GLN A 43 6.52 -18.92 42.10
N ALA A 44 5.98 -17.71 42.11
CA ALA A 44 5.91 -16.87 43.30
C ALA A 44 4.57 -17.07 44.01
N GLY A 45 4.52 -18.06 44.90
CA GLY A 45 3.35 -18.37 45.72
C GLY A 45 3.69 -18.96 47.10
N ALA A 46 4.89 -18.69 47.60
CA ALA A 46 5.21 -18.93 49.00
C ALA A 46 5.28 -17.56 49.69
N ASP A 47 4.46 -17.36 50.73
CA ASP A 47 4.56 -16.23 51.64
C ASP A 47 5.89 -16.31 52.39
N ILE A 48 6.95 -15.82 51.76
CA ILE A 48 8.27 -15.67 52.34
C ILE A 48 8.16 -14.49 53.30
N ILE A 49 8.22 -14.77 54.61
CA ILE A 49 8.39 -13.73 55.63
C ILE A 49 9.71 -13.03 55.32
N LEU A 50 9.61 -11.82 54.75
CA LEU A 50 10.77 -11.06 54.32
C LEU A 50 11.60 -10.64 55.55
N PRO A 51 12.92 -10.85 55.54
CA PRO A 51 13.81 -10.37 56.59
C PRO A 51 13.66 -8.85 56.79
N PRO A 52 13.84 -8.35 58.02
CA PRO A 52 13.63 -6.94 58.37
C PRO A 52 14.51 -5.98 57.53
N GLU A 53 15.67 -6.43 57.05
CA GLU A 53 16.54 -5.67 56.16
C GLU A 53 15.89 -5.42 54.79
N VAL A 54 15.15 -6.40 54.26
CA VAL A 54 14.46 -6.27 52.97
C VAL A 54 13.23 -5.38 53.09
N LEU A 55 12.57 -5.38 54.26
CA LEU A 55 11.49 -4.43 54.55
C LEU A 55 12.00 -3.00 54.68
N ALA A 56 13.16 -2.79 55.34
CA ALA A 56 13.80 -1.49 55.43
C ALA A 56 14.25 -0.98 54.05
N GLN A 57 14.81 -1.85 53.21
CA GLN A 57 15.20 -1.53 51.84
C GLN A 57 13.98 -1.14 51.00
N ARG A 58 12.88 -1.88 51.10
CA ARG A 58 11.64 -1.57 50.39
C ARG A 58 11.03 -0.25 50.86
N ALA A 59 11.11 0.06 52.16
CA ALA A 59 10.66 1.34 52.70
C ALA A 59 11.51 2.51 52.17
N ALA A 60 12.82 2.34 52.07
CA ALA A 60 13.72 3.34 51.49
C ALA A 60 13.46 3.53 49.98
N GLU A 61 13.23 2.45 49.25
CA GLU A 61 12.90 2.51 47.83
C GLU A 61 11.52 3.16 47.59
N GLU A 62 10.53 2.89 48.44
CA GLU A 62 9.21 3.52 48.35
C GLU A 62 9.28 5.03 48.64
N GLN A 63 10.14 5.46 49.57
CA GLN A 63 10.39 6.89 49.80
C GLN A 63 11.00 7.55 48.56
N GLN A 64 11.99 6.92 47.95
CA GLN A 64 12.57 7.40 46.70
C GLN A 64 11.53 7.43 45.57
N ARG A 65 10.66 6.42 45.51
CA ARG A 65 9.57 6.34 44.53
C ARG A 65 8.55 7.47 44.72
N ARG A 66 8.21 7.81 45.97
CA ARG A 66 7.33 8.94 46.30
C ARG A 66 7.96 10.29 45.97
N GLU A 67 9.27 10.44 46.13
CA GLU A 67 9.98 11.65 45.72
C GLU A 67 9.98 11.81 44.20
N MET A 68 10.25 10.73 43.46
CA MET A 68 10.15 10.73 42.00
C MET A 68 8.70 10.95 41.53
N GLU A 69 7.72 10.37 42.20
CA GLU A 69 6.29 10.58 41.90
C GLU A 69 5.88 12.04 42.11
N LYS A 70 6.33 12.67 43.20
CA LYS A 70 6.11 14.11 43.43
C LYS A 70 6.77 14.98 42.36
N GLN A 71 7.99 14.63 41.93
CA GLN A 71 8.65 15.34 40.83
C GLN A 71 7.90 15.15 39.51
N ALA A 72 7.48 13.93 39.20
CA ALA A 72 6.70 13.64 38.00
C ALA A 72 5.33 14.36 38.02
N GLU A 73 4.67 14.45 39.17
CA GLU A 73 3.42 15.20 39.34
C GLU A 73 3.64 16.71 39.12
N GLN A 74 4.76 17.27 39.61
CA GLN A 74 5.12 18.67 39.36
C GLN A 74 5.39 18.91 37.88
N THR A 75 6.19 18.07 37.23
CA THR A 75 6.45 18.15 35.79
C THR A 75 5.16 17.99 34.98
N ALA A 76 4.29 17.05 35.34
CA ALA A 76 3.00 16.87 34.68
C ALA A 76 2.09 18.10 34.85
N ARG A 77 2.12 18.76 36.01
CA ARG A 77 1.35 19.99 36.26
C ARG A 77 1.90 21.19 35.49
N GLU A 78 3.21 21.30 35.32
CA GLU A 78 3.85 22.32 34.48
C GLU A 78 3.54 22.08 33.00
N VAL A 79 3.73 20.87 32.50
CA VAL A 79 3.43 20.51 31.10
C VAL A 79 1.93 20.65 30.80
N ALA A 80 1.05 20.26 31.72
CA ALA A 80 -0.39 20.47 31.55
C ALA A 80 -0.77 21.97 31.64
N GLY A 81 -0.06 22.75 32.46
CA GLY A 81 -0.22 24.20 32.55
C GLY A 81 0.25 24.93 31.28
N GLU A 82 1.36 24.50 30.70
CA GLU A 82 1.87 25.00 29.41
C GLU A 82 1.03 24.54 28.23
N ALA A 83 0.56 23.30 28.21
CA ALA A 83 -0.34 22.78 27.19
C ALA A 83 -1.65 23.58 27.11
N ARG A 84 -2.14 24.09 28.25
CA ARG A 84 -3.30 25.00 28.29
C ARG A 84 -2.98 26.41 27.78
N LYS A 85 -1.74 26.89 27.92
CA LYS A 85 -1.33 28.24 27.44
C LYS A 85 -0.88 28.26 25.98
N ALA A 86 -0.40 27.15 25.45
CA ALA A 86 0.18 27.07 24.11
C ALA A 86 -0.84 26.86 22.97
N GLY A 87 -2.15 26.87 23.25
CA GLY A 87 -3.17 26.46 22.29
C GLY A 87 -3.08 24.97 21.97
N GLU A 88 -4.24 24.33 21.79
CA GLU A 88 -4.28 22.89 21.53
C GLU A 88 -3.47 22.58 20.26
N PRO A 89 -2.57 21.57 20.26
CA PRO A 89 -1.79 21.22 19.07
C PRO A 89 -2.68 20.95 17.85
N ALA A 90 -3.93 20.53 18.08
CA ALA A 90 -4.95 20.34 17.07
C ALA A 90 -5.25 21.62 16.27
N ASP A 91 -5.24 22.80 16.88
CA ASP A 91 -5.57 24.05 16.18
C ASP A 91 -4.42 24.53 15.29
N ARG A 92 -3.17 24.34 15.73
CA ARG A 92 -2.00 24.57 14.87
C ARG A 92 -1.96 23.61 13.68
N VAL A 93 -2.36 22.37 13.88
CA VAL A 93 -2.45 21.38 12.78
C VAL A 93 -3.55 21.79 11.78
N LYS A 94 -4.71 22.27 12.25
CA LYS A 94 -5.77 22.77 11.37
C LYS A 94 -5.32 23.97 10.54
N GLU A 95 -4.57 24.90 11.14
CA GLU A 95 -4.02 26.07 10.44
C GLU A 95 -3.06 25.64 9.33
N VAL A 96 -2.10 24.76 9.64
CA VAL A 96 -1.14 24.23 8.66
C VAL A 96 -1.84 23.47 7.53
N ILE A 97 -2.83 22.62 7.85
CA ILE A 97 -3.61 21.89 6.83
C ILE A 97 -4.36 22.88 5.93
N GLY A 98 -4.96 23.93 6.51
CA GLY A 98 -5.66 24.97 5.76
C GLY A 98 -4.75 25.70 4.77
N ASP A 99 -3.53 26.03 5.18
CA ASP A 99 -2.55 26.70 4.32
C ASP A 99 -2.02 25.78 3.22
N VAL A 100 -1.79 24.48 3.52
CA VAL A 100 -1.38 23.49 2.52
C VAL A 100 -2.47 23.29 1.45
N ILE A 101 -3.74 23.18 1.86
CA ILE A 101 -4.87 23.02 0.92
C ILE A 101 -5.01 24.26 0.04
N ARG A 102 -4.94 25.46 0.62
CA ARG A 102 -5.02 26.72 -0.12
C ARG A 102 -3.86 26.90 -1.11
N GLY A 103 -2.66 26.45 -0.73
CA GLY A 103 -1.50 26.39 -1.62
C GLY A 103 -1.71 25.42 -2.79
N LEU A 104 -2.24 24.22 -2.51
CA LEU A 104 -2.54 23.19 -3.51
C LEU A 104 -3.62 23.61 -4.52
N GLU A 105 -4.64 24.35 -4.08
CA GLU A 105 -5.66 24.89 -4.99
C GLU A 105 -5.08 25.93 -5.95
N ARG A 106 -4.08 26.71 -5.50
CA ARG A 106 -3.42 27.72 -6.31
C ARG A 106 -2.42 27.12 -7.31
N ASP A 107 -1.77 26.03 -6.95
CA ASP A 107 -0.81 25.31 -7.79
C ASP A 107 -1.43 24.19 -8.62
N ARG A 108 -2.76 23.97 -8.53
CA ARG A 108 -3.44 22.97 -9.36
C ARG A 108 -3.36 23.41 -10.83
N PRO A 109 -2.62 22.70 -11.71
CA PRO A 109 -2.74 22.92 -13.14
C PRO A 109 -4.20 22.67 -13.52
N GLY A 110 -4.76 23.49 -14.41
CA GLY A 110 -6.16 23.38 -14.85
C GLY A 110 -6.47 21.99 -15.40
N PRO A 111 -7.72 21.71 -15.83
CA PRO A 111 -8.07 20.45 -16.49
C PRO A 111 -7.45 20.38 -17.90
N GLU A 112 -6.14 20.62 -18.02
CA GLU A 112 -5.36 20.14 -19.13
C GLU A 112 -5.38 18.63 -19.02
N LYS A 113 -6.04 18.02 -20.00
CA LYS A 113 -5.96 16.60 -20.31
C LYS A 113 -4.50 16.22 -20.19
N THR A 114 -4.15 15.46 -19.17
CA THR A 114 -2.90 14.71 -19.13
C THR A 114 -2.95 13.79 -20.34
N THR A 115 -2.44 14.30 -21.48
CA THR A 115 -2.19 13.46 -22.64
C THR A 115 -1.14 12.48 -22.17
N LEU A 116 -1.59 11.24 -21.99
CA LEU A 116 -0.77 10.11 -21.63
C LEU A 116 0.47 10.14 -22.53
N PRO A 117 1.69 9.89 -21.99
CA PRO A 117 2.91 9.96 -22.78
C PRO A 117 2.77 9.12 -24.06
N ASP A 118 3.13 9.69 -25.22
CA ASP A 118 3.06 9.02 -26.52
C ASP A 118 3.80 7.68 -26.49
N ASP A 119 3.05 6.59 -26.29
CA ASP A 119 3.62 5.26 -26.16
C ASP A 119 4.20 4.83 -27.53
N PRO A 120 5.50 4.53 -27.64
CA PRO A 120 6.10 4.05 -28.89
C PRO A 120 5.47 2.74 -29.39
N GLN A 121 4.87 1.93 -28.51
CA GLN A 121 4.13 0.73 -28.91
C GLN A 121 2.81 1.09 -29.60
N PHE A 122 2.12 2.14 -29.14
CA PHE A 122 0.88 2.61 -29.74
C PHE A 122 1.11 3.10 -31.18
N ARG A 123 2.19 3.86 -31.43
CA ARG A 123 2.56 4.28 -32.80
C ARG A 123 2.86 3.11 -33.74
N ARG A 124 3.51 2.06 -33.23
CA ARG A 124 3.78 0.84 -34.01
C ARG A 124 2.49 0.10 -34.35
N GLN A 125 1.55 0.04 -33.41
CA GLN A 125 0.25 -0.57 -33.63
C GLN A 125 -0.57 0.21 -34.66
N GLU A 126 -0.65 1.54 -34.55
CA GLU A 126 -1.38 2.37 -35.51
C GLU A 126 -0.78 2.26 -36.92
N ALA A 127 0.54 2.26 -37.06
CA ALA A 127 1.21 2.07 -38.36
C ALA A 127 0.89 0.71 -38.98
N ALA A 128 0.88 -0.36 -38.17
CA ALA A 128 0.51 -1.70 -38.62
C ALA A 128 -0.97 -1.76 -39.07
N ILE A 129 -1.87 -1.12 -38.33
CA ILE A 129 -3.30 -1.04 -38.68
C ILE A 129 -3.49 -0.29 -40.01
N GLN A 130 -2.81 0.85 -40.19
CA GLN A 130 -2.87 1.60 -41.45
C GLN A 130 -2.33 0.81 -42.63
N GLN A 131 -1.24 0.06 -42.43
CA GLN A 131 -0.68 -0.80 -43.46
C GLN A 131 -1.67 -1.88 -43.90
N VAL A 132 -2.28 -2.60 -42.95
CA VAL A 132 -3.29 -3.63 -43.24
C VAL A 132 -4.52 -3.04 -43.92
N ALA A 133 -4.97 -1.86 -43.49
CA ALA A 133 -6.09 -1.16 -44.11
C ALA A 133 -5.78 -0.78 -45.57
N SER A 134 -4.57 -0.28 -45.85
CA SER A 134 -4.13 0.06 -47.21
C SER A 134 -4.02 -1.17 -48.11
N GLU A 135 -3.50 -2.29 -47.59
CA GLU A 135 -3.39 -3.55 -48.33
C GLU A 135 -4.78 -4.13 -48.61
N SER A 136 -5.69 -4.08 -47.65
CA SER A 136 -7.06 -4.54 -47.81
C SER A 136 -7.79 -3.76 -48.90
N LEU A 137 -7.64 -2.43 -48.91
CA LEU A 137 -8.20 -1.57 -49.96
C LEU A 137 -7.58 -1.87 -51.34
N GLN A 138 -6.28 -2.12 -51.40
CA GLN A 138 -5.62 -2.49 -52.66
C GLN A 138 -6.11 -3.83 -53.19
N ARG A 139 -6.28 -4.83 -52.31
CA ARG A 139 -6.85 -6.14 -52.67
C ARG A 139 -8.28 -6.01 -53.19
N GLU A 140 -9.10 -5.20 -52.53
CA GLU A 140 -10.48 -4.95 -52.98
C GLU A 140 -10.52 -4.31 -54.37
N ARG A 141 -9.65 -3.32 -54.63
CA ARG A 141 -9.51 -2.71 -55.96
C ARG A 141 -9.11 -3.73 -57.02
N LEU A 142 -8.15 -4.61 -56.74
CA LEU A 142 -7.73 -5.66 -57.66
C LEU A 142 -8.88 -6.63 -57.98
N GLN A 143 -9.62 -7.05 -56.95
CA GLN A 143 -10.79 -7.91 -57.14
C GLN A 143 -11.90 -7.24 -57.96
N ALA A 144 -12.11 -5.92 -57.81
CA ALA A 144 -13.06 -5.18 -58.63
C ALA A 144 -12.64 -5.21 -60.12
N VAL A 145 -11.37 -4.94 -60.41
CA VAL A 145 -10.83 -5.00 -61.78
C VAL A 145 -10.95 -6.40 -62.37
N GLU A 146 -10.62 -7.45 -61.61
CA GLU A 146 -10.79 -8.85 -62.05
C GLU A 146 -12.25 -9.16 -62.40
N ARG A 147 -13.20 -8.72 -61.56
CA ARG A 147 -14.63 -8.93 -61.80
C ARG A 147 -15.12 -8.20 -63.05
N ASP A 148 -14.64 -6.98 -63.30
CA ASP A 148 -15.01 -6.20 -64.47
C ASP A 148 -14.43 -6.83 -65.76
N MET A 149 -13.16 -7.25 -65.76
CA MET A 149 -12.58 -7.97 -66.89
C MET A 149 -13.33 -9.28 -67.21
N VAL A 150 -13.73 -10.04 -66.17
CA VAL A 150 -14.52 -11.27 -66.35
C VAL A 150 -15.90 -10.95 -66.94
N ARG A 151 -16.53 -9.84 -66.51
CA ARG A 151 -17.81 -9.38 -67.06
C ARG A 151 -17.68 -8.96 -68.52
N ASP A 152 -16.67 -8.19 -68.86
CA ASP A 152 -16.44 -7.71 -70.23
C ASP A 152 -16.15 -8.88 -71.17
N LEU A 153 -15.28 -9.80 -70.77
CA LEU A 153 -14.99 -11.02 -71.53
C LEU A 153 -16.23 -11.89 -71.73
N ASN A 154 -17.09 -12.01 -70.72
CA ASN A 154 -18.34 -12.76 -70.84
C ASN A 154 -19.32 -12.04 -71.78
N ARG A 155 -19.39 -10.71 -71.73
CA ARG A 155 -20.23 -9.89 -72.61
C ARG A 155 -19.81 -10.03 -74.07
N GLU A 156 -18.51 -9.99 -74.36
CA GLU A 156 -17.96 -10.23 -75.70
C GLU A 156 -18.29 -11.63 -76.21
N LYS A 157 -18.16 -12.66 -75.36
CA LYS A 157 -18.56 -14.03 -75.71
C LYS A 157 -20.06 -14.17 -75.99
N THR A 158 -20.91 -13.36 -75.36
CA THR A 158 -22.37 -13.36 -75.60
C THR A 158 -22.82 -12.49 -76.78
N LEU A 159 -21.99 -11.55 -77.26
CA LEU A 159 -22.28 -10.69 -78.41
C LEU A 159 -21.78 -11.29 -79.74
N GLY A 160 -20.92 -12.31 -79.70
CA GLY A 160 -20.43 -13.02 -80.89
C GLY A 160 -21.36 -14.13 -81.41
N GLY A 161 -22.66 -14.07 -81.11
CA GLY A 161 -23.63 -15.11 -81.46
C GLY A 161 -24.99 -14.56 -81.88
N ASP A 162 -25.03 -13.88 -83.03
CA ASP A 162 -26.13 -13.86 -84.00
C ASP A 162 -25.53 -13.62 -85.40
#